data_AF-A0A3F3MID6-F1
#
_entry.id   AF-A0A3F3MID6-F1
#
_cell.length_a   1.000
_cell.length_b   1.000
_cell.length_c   1.000
_cell.angle_alpha   90.00
_cell.angle_beta   90.00
_cell.angle_gamma   90.00
#
_symmetry.space_group_name_H-M   'P 1'
#
loop_
_entity.id
_entity.type
_entity.pdbx_description
1 polymer ?
#
loop_
_entity_poly.entity_id
_entity_poly.type
_entity_poly.pdbx_seq_one_letter_code
_entity_poly.pdbx_strand_id
1 'polypeptide(L)'
;RLFSIASANLKKSNPKDLIYKNSTYQGLLKDGESKNSKITITAILDKNINVPLSKKDISHNLYFISDLAKIGLNNPYSFRPRSAFVKQEGALLKISIEYTAQNSYGADVVGNEYKILFLGKDGNYHTER
;
A
#
# COMPACT_ATOMS: atom_id res chain seq x y z
N ARG A 1 24.28 6.81 0.75
CA ARG A 1 24.71 5.57 1.44
C ARG A 1 23.56 4.61 1.76
N LEU A 2 22.45 5.07 2.33
CA LEU A 2 21.29 4.19 2.63
C LEU A 2 20.73 3.51 1.39
N PHE A 3 20.36 4.28 0.35
CA PHE A 3 19.72 3.75 -0.86
C PHE A 3 20.55 2.69 -1.60
N SER A 4 21.87 2.85 -1.65
CA SER A 4 22.77 1.87 -2.28
C SER A 4 22.84 0.57 -1.49
N ILE A 5 22.89 0.65 -0.15
CA ILE A 5 22.86 -0.53 0.74
C ILE A 5 21.53 -1.25 0.63
N ALA A 6 20.43 -0.51 0.73
CA ALA A 6 19.07 -1.00 0.60
C ALA A 6 18.85 -1.74 -0.73
N SER A 7 19.23 -1.12 -1.85
CA SER A 7 19.10 -1.73 -3.18
C SER A 7 19.94 -3.01 -3.33
N ALA A 8 21.16 -3.02 -2.79
CA ALA A 8 22.02 -4.21 -2.83
C ALA A 8 21.46 -5.36 -1.98
N ASN A 9 20.93 -5.05 -0.79
CA ASN A 9 20.35 -6.06 0.10
C ASN A 9 19.02 -6.60 -0.43
N LEU A 10 18.18 -5.75 -1.01
CA LEU A 10 16.95 -6.17 -1.69
C LEU A 10 17.26 -7.12 -2.86
N LYS A 11 18.31 -6.85 -3.64
CA LYS A 11 18.73 -7.78 -4.71
C LYS A 11 19.17 -9.13 -4.17
N LYS A 12 19.85 -9.17 -3.02
CA LYS A 12 20.29 -10.41 -2.38
C LYS A 12 19.12 -11.25 -1.84
N SER A 13 18.04 -10.61 -1.39
CA SER A 13 16.84 -11.33 -0.93
C SER A 13 16.00 -11.91 -2.07
N ASN A 14 16.35 -11.63 -3.33
CA ASN A 14 15.72 -12.13 -4.55
C ASN A 14 14.17 -12.06 -4.54
N PRO A 15 13.57 -10.90 -4.20
CA PRO A 15 12.13 -10.73 -4.20
C PRO A 15 11.60 -10.82 -5.63
N LYS A 16 10.48 -11.53 -5.78
CA LYS A 16 9.74 -11.59 -7.04
C LYS A 16 8.90 -10.32 -7.23
N ASP A 17 8.59 -10.00 -8.48
CA ASP A 17 7.65 -8.94 -8.84
C ASP A 17 7.98 -7.54 -8.32
N LEU A 18 9.22 -7.11 -8.56
CA LEU A 18 9.68 -5.76 -8.27
C LEU A 18 9.16 -4.73 -9.28
N ILE A 19 8.86 -3.53 -8.78
CA ILE A 19 8.47 -2.35 -9.53
C ILE A 19 9.69 -1.43 -9.65
N TYR A 20 10.15 -1.20 -10.88
CA TYR A 20 11.32 -0.37 -11.18
C TYR A 20 10.99 1.01 -11.73
N LYS A 21 9.73 1.25 -12.09
CA LYS A 21 9.24 2.51 -12.64
C LYS A 21 7.79 2.71 -12.25
N ASN A 22 7.30 3.94 -12.43
CA ASN A 22 5.88 4.24 -12.26
C ASN A 22 5.02 3.22 -13.01
N SER A 23 4.05 2.66 -12.32
CA SER A 23 3.23 1.59 -12.88
C SER A 23 1.86 1.54 -12.23
N THR A 24 0.91 0.96 -12.96
CA THR A 24 -0.41 0.63 -12.47
C THR A 24 -0.62 -0.86 -12.65
N TYR A 25 -1.21 -1.53 -11.66
CA TYR A 25 -1.55 -2.94 -11.75
C TYR A 25 -2.79 -3.27 -10.93
N GLN A 26 -3.39 -4.43 -11.20
CA GLN A 26 -4.55 -4.90 -10.46
C GLN A 26 -4.11 -5.67 -9.21
N GLY A 27 -4.74 -5.36 -8.08
CA GLY A 27 -4.62 -6.09 -6.83
C GLY A 27 -5.97 -6.66 -6.38
N LEU A 28 -5.94 -7.53 -5.38
CA LEU A 28 -7.12 -8.03 -4.70
C LEU A 28 -7.07 -7.59 -3.24
N LEU A 29 -8.17 -7.03 -2.75
CA LEU A 29 -8.38 -6.76 -1.33
C LEU A 29 -9.74 -7.30 -0.91
N LYS A 30 -9.87 -7.64 0.38
CA LYS A 30 -11.14 -8.08 0.94
C LYS A 30 -12.03 -6.89 1.25
N ASP A 31 -13.28 -6.92 0.80
CA ASP A 31 -14.31 -5.99 1.25
C ASP A 31 -14.79 -6.29 2.68
N GLY A 32 -15.80 -5.55 3.14
CA GLY A 32 -16.41 -5.73 4.46
C GLY A 32 -17.05 -7.10 4.67
N GLU A 33 -17.44 -7.79 3.60
CA GLU A 33 -18.01 -9.15 3.63
C GLU A 33 -16.95 -10.24 3.39
N SER A 34 -15.66 -9.88 3.44
CA SER A 34 -14.54 -10.77 3.15
C SER A 34 -14.49 -11.31 1.72
N LYS A 35 -15.22 -10.70 0.77
CA LYS A 35 -15.15 -11.04 -0.65
C LYS A 35 -13.98 -10.31 -1.29
N ASN A 36 -13.31 -10.96 -2.24
CA ASN A 36 -12.21 -10.35 -2.97
C ASN A 36 -12.75 -9.32 -3.98
N SER A 37 -12.36 -8.07 -3.80
CA SER A 37 -12.58 -6.96 -4.73
C SER A 37 -11.31 -6.67 -5.50
N LYS A 38 -11.43 -6.53 -6.82
CA LYS A 38 -10.34 -6.05 -7.68
C LYS A 38 -10.18 -4.55 -7.49
N ILE A 39 -8.96 -4.11 -7.22
CA ILE A 39 -8.62 -2.69 -7.12
C ILE A 39 -7.47 -2.33 -8.05
N THR A 40 -7.45 -1.09 -8.52
CA THR A 40 -6.30 -0.55 -9.23
C THR A 40 -5.29 0.01 -8.23
N ILE A 41 -4.05 -0.46 -8.29
CA ILE A 41 -2.93 0.01 -7.48
C ILE A 41 -2.03 0.85 -8.38
N THR A 42 -1.83 2.11 -8.00
CA THR A 42 -0.92 3.04 -8.69
C THR A 42 0.35 3.20 -7.85
N ALA A 43 1.49 2.82 -8.41
CA ALA A 43 2.81 2.99 -7.80
C ALA A 43 3.58 4.11 -8.50
N ILE A 44 3.98 5.12 -7.73
CA ILE A 44 4.78 6.26 -8.16
C ILE A 44 6.12 6.18 -7.42
N LEU A 45 7.19 6.03 -8.18
CA LEU A 45 8.55 5.90 -7.65
C LEU A 45 9.27 7.25 -7.68
N ASP A 46 10.14 7.46 -6.70
CA ASP A 46 11.01 8.63 -6.67
C ASP A 46 12.19 8.40 -7.62
N LYS A 47 12.29 9.26 -8.64
CA LYS A 47 13.31 9.18 -9.68
C LYS A 47 14.74 9.34 -9.15
N ASN A 48 14.91 9.91 -7.95
CA ASN A 48 16.21 10.17 -7.35
C ASN A 48 16.76 8.98 -6.57
N ILE A 49 15.99 7.91 -6.39
CA ILE A 49 16.44 6.71 -5.67
C ILE A 49 16.30 5.45 -6.53
N ASN A 50 17.30 4.57 -6.44
CA ASN A 50 17.34 3.32 -7.19
C ASN A 50 16.96 2.12 -6.31
N VAL A 51 15.85 2.26 -5.58
CA VAL A 51 15.30 1.20 -4.71
C VAL A 51 13.92 0.83 -5.26
N PRO A 52 13.78 -0.34 -5.92
CA PRO A 52 12.50 -0.78 -6.45
C PRO A 52 11.53 -1.16 -5.32
N LEU A 53 10.23 -1.19 -5.63
CA LEU A 53 9.20 -1.58 -4.67
C LEU A 53 8.75 -3.02 -4.91
N SER A 54 8.54 -3.77 -3.83
CA SER A 54 8.02 -5.14 -3.87
C SER A 54 6.50 -5.14 -3.92
N LYS A 55 5.89 -5.74 -4.96
CA LYS A 55 4.42 -5.89 -5.03
C LYS A 55 3.87 -6.71 -3.87
N LYS A 56 4.64 -7.69 -3.38
CA LYS A 56 4.26 -8.50 -2.21
C LYS A 56 4.15 -7.63 -0.97
N ASP A 57 5.12 -6.76 -0.73
CA ASP A 57 5.13 -5.92 0.48
C ASP A 57 4.08 -4.82 0.39
N ILE A 58 3.86 -4.25 -0.80
CA ILE A 58 2.72 -3.36 -1.06
C ILE A 58 1.42 -4.06 -0.72
N SER A 59 1.21 -5.28 -1.23
CA SER A 59 0.00 -6.07 -0.98
C SER A 59 -0.21 -6.33 0.51
N HIS A 60 0.84 -6.77 1.21
CA HIS A 60 0.78 -7.00 2.66
C HIS A 60 0.39 -5.74 3.44
N ASN A 61 1.00 -4.59 3.12
CA ASN A 61 0.66 -3.33 3.76
C ASN A 61 -0.76 -2.87 3.42
N LEU A 62 -1.23 -3.07 2.19
CA LEU A 62 -2.60 -2.75 1.80
C LEU A 62 -3.64 -3.60 2.55
N TYR A 63 -3.36 -4.88 2.80
CA TYR A 63 -4.23 -5.70 3.66
C TYR A 63 -4.34 -5.11 5.07
N PHE A 64 -3.21 -4.74 5.67
CA PHE A 64 -3.19 -4.14 7.00
C PHE A 64 -3.95 -2.80 7.05
N ILE A 65 -3.72 -1.92 6.08
CA ILE A 65 -4.42 -0.62 5.99
C ILE A 65 -5.92 -0.83 5.77
N SER A 66 -6.29 -1.80 4.93
CA SER A 66 -7.69 -2.17 4.70
C SER A 66 -8.38 -2.65 5.97
N ASP A 67 -7.70 -3.46 6.80
CA ASP A 67 -8.28 -3.95 8.06
C ASP A 67 -8.41 -2.83 9.09
N LEU A 68 -7.42 -1.92 9.18
CA LEU A 68 -7.54 -0.72 10.01
C LEU A 68 -8.71 0.17 9.59
N ALA A 69 -8.87 0.40 8.28
CA ALA A 69 -9.97 1.19 7.75
C ALA A 69 -11.31 0.60 8.17
N LYS A 70 -11.50 -0.73 8.08
CA LYS A 70 -12.73 -1.41 8.51
C LYS A 70 -13.03 -1.22 9.99
N ILE A 71 -12.01 -1.34 10.85
CA ILE A 71 -12.15 -1.16 12.30
C ILE A 71 -12.62 0.27 12.63
N GLY A 72 -12.21 1.26 11.84
CA GLY A 72 -12.64 2.65 12.01
C GLY A 72 -14.07 2.97 11.56
N LEU A 73 -14.79 2.02 10.94
CA LEU A 73 -16.15 2.26 10.43
C LEU A 73 -17.24 1.92 11.46
N ASN A 74 -18.32 2.70 11.45
CA ASN A 74 -19.54 2.38 12.18
C ASN A 74 -20.14 1.04 11.74
N ASN A 75 -20.11 0.75 10.43
CA ASN A 75 -20.50 -0.52 9.84
C ASN A 75 -19.33 -1.10 9.01
N PRO A 76 -18.49 -1.98 9.59
CA PRO A 76 -17.36 -2.58 8.89
C PRO A 76 -17.74 -3.35 7.62
N TYR A 77 -18.96 -3.92 7.57
CA TYR A 77 -19.46 -4.67 6.42
C TYR A 77 -19.73 -3.79 5.19
N SER A 78 -19.90 -2.48 5.40
CA SER A 78 -20.12 -1.52 4.31
C SER A 78 -18.84 -1.17 3.55
N PHE A 79 -17.67 -1.54 4.04
CA PHE A 79 -16.39 -1.24 3.42
C PHE A 79 -16.27 -1.85 2.01
N ARG A 80 -16.05 -1.02 1.00
CA ARG A 80 -15.77 -1.43 -0.39
C ARG A 80 -14.49 -0.74 -0.88
N PRO A 81 -13.36 -1.44 -1.01
CA PRO A 81 -12.11 -0.83 -1.46
C PRO A 81 -12.22 -0.47 -2.96
N ARG A 82 -11.69 0.69 -3.36
CA ARG A 82 -11.79 1.21 -4.73
C ARG A 82 -10.45 1.22 -5.45
N SER A 83 -9.46 1.85 -4.84
CA SER A 83 -8.14 2.06 -5.43
C SER A 83 -7.09 2.21 -4.36
N ALA A 84 -5.82 2.04 -4.73
CA ALA A 84 -4.71 2.29 -3.84
C ALA A 84 -3.62 3.11 -4.52
N PHE A 85 -2.98 3.97 -3.74
CA PHE A 85 -1.86 4.77 -4.17
C PHE A 85 -0.65 4.49 -3.30
N VAL A 86 0.46 4.19 -3.96
CA VAL A 86 1.77 3.93 -3.37
C VAL A 86 2.72 4.98 -3.91
N LYS A 87 3.22 5.86 -3.05
CA LYS A 87 4.13 6.94 -3.44
C LYS A 87 5.42 6.85 -2.64
N GLN A 88 6.51 6.68 -3.36
CA GLN A 88 7.86 6.72 -2.81
C GLN A 88 8.38 8.16 -2.86
N GLU A 89 8.94 8.64 -1.74
CA GLU A 89 9.51 9.98 -1.60
C GLU A 89 10.78 9.88 -0.73
N GLY A 90 11.95 9.80 -1.36
CA GLY A 90 13.22 9.54 -0.70
C GLY A 90 13.18 8.26 0.15
N ALA A 91 13.43 8.39 1.45
CA ALA A 91 13.40 7.26 2.38
C ALA A 91 11.97 6.91 2.88
N LEU A 92 10.94 7.58 2.38
CA LEU A 92 9.54 7.36 2.79
C LEU A 92 8.76 6.62 1.71
N LEU A 93 7.81 5.81 2.14
CA LEU A 93 6.78 5.22 1.29
C LEU A 93 5.41 5.51 1.91
N LYS A 94 4.60 6.29 1.21
CA LYS A 94 3.19 6.50 1.56
C LYS A 94 2.36 5.46 0.82
N ILE A 95 1.63 4.64 1.55
CA ILE A 95 0.66 3.69 1.01
C ILE A 95 -0.72 4.14 1.49
N SER A 96 -1.66 4.26 0.57
CA SER A 96 -3.02 4.71 0.86
C SER A 96 -4.04 3.89 0.09
N ILE A 97 -5.22 3.75 0.69
CA ILE A 97 -6.39 3.11 0.09
C ILE A 97 -7.55 4.09 0.09
N GLU A 98 -8.22 4.17 -1.05
CA GLU A 98 -9.52 4.81 -1.19
C GLU A 98 -10.60 3.73 -1.13
N TYR A 99 -11.68 4.00 -0.40
CA TYR A 99 -12.79 3.07 -0.24
C TYR A 99 -14.12 3.82 -0.15
N THR A 100 -15.23 3.10 -0.36
CA THR A 100 -16.58 3.57 0.00
C THR A 100 -17.03 2.85 1.26
N ALA A 101 -17.78 3.53 2.13
CA ALA A 101 -18.42 2.94 3.30
C ALA A 101 -19.71 3.70 3.64
N GLN A 102 -20.58 3.11 4.46
CA GLN A 102 -21.80 3.77 4.92
C GLN A 102 -21.51 4.63 6.16
N ASN A 103 -22.03 5.86 6.16
CA ASN A 103 -22.04 6.71 7.35
C ASN A 103 -23.15 6.28 8.35
N SER A 104 -23.29 7.00 9.46
CA SER A 104 -24.31 6.72 10.49
C SER A 104 -25.76 6.82 10.00
N TYR A 105 -26.00 7.43 8.84
CA TYR A 105 -27.32 7.58 8.22
C TYR A 105 -27.56 6.55 7.10
N GLY A 106 -26.62 5.62 6.89
CA GLY A 106 -26.72 4.60 5.84
C GLY A 106 -26.36 5.08 4.42
N ALA A 107 -25.88 6.31 4.28
CA ALA A 107 -25.46 6.86 2.98
C ALA A 107 -24.00 6.50 2.68
N ASP A 108 -23.71 6.17 1.42
CA ASP A 108 -22.37 5.88 0.94
C ASP A 108 -21.49 7.14 0.92
N VAL A 109 -20.33 7.04 1.56
CA VAL A 109 -19.30 8.09 1.61
C VAL A 109 -17.95 7.53 1.18
N VAL A 110 -17.11 8.38 0.58
CA VAL A 110 -15.74 8.02 0.22
C VAL A 110 -14.82 8.28 1.42
N GLY A 111 -14.10 7.24 1.84
CA GLY A 111 -13.07 7.31 2.85
C GLY A 111 -11.68 7.09 2.26
N ASN A 112 -10.67 7.56 2.99
CA ASN A 112 -9.26 7.35 2.67
C ASN A 112 -8.52 6.96 3.94
N GLU A 113 -7.71 5.91 3.85
CA GLU A 113 -6.82 5.50 4.94
C GLU A 113 -5.40 5.38 4.41
N TYR A 114 -4.39 5.71 5.23
CA TYR A 114 -3.01 5.69 4.78
C TYR A 114 -2.02 5.35 5.88
N LYS A 115 -0.84 4.93 5.45
CA LYS A 115 0.32 4.71 6.30
C LYS A 115 1.58 5.24 5.64
N ILE A 116 2.50 5.70 6.46
CA ILE A 116 3.85 6.09 6.05
C ILE A 116 4.82 5.04 6.58
N LEU A 117 5.72 4.59 5.72
CA LEU A 117 6.75 3.61 6.02
C LEU A 117 8.14 4.19 5.73
N PHE A 118 9.16 3.66 6.39
CA PHE A 118 10.55 4.10 6.29
C PHE A 118 11.42 3.02 5.65
N LEU A 119 12.32 3.44 4.74
CA LEU A 119 13.24 2.54 4.08
C LEU A 119 14.30 2.01 5.05
N GLY A 120 14.30 0.70 5.28
CA GLY A 120 15.32 0.00 6.02
C GLY A 120 16.58 -0.28 5.19
N LYS A 121 17.68 -0.58 5.88
CA LYS A 121 18.93 -1.03 5.22
C LYS A 121 18.78 -2.37 4.51
N ASP A 122 17.79 -3.16 4.88
CA ASP A 122 17.42 -4.43 4.24
C ASP A 122 16.76 -4.24 2.87
N GLY A 123 16.34 -3.01 2.54
CA GLY A 123 15.67 -2.68 1.29
C GLY A 123 14.15 -2.73 1.34
N ASN A 124 13.57 -3.08 2.48
CA ASN A 124 12.12 -3.08 2.69
C ASN A 124 11.67 -1.81 3.42
N TYR A 125 10.37 -1.59 3.43
CA TYR A 125 9.75 -0.43 4.09
C TYR A 125 9.04 -0.86 5.37
N HIS A 126 9.40 -0.22 6.48
CA HIS A 126 8.99 -0.59 7.84
C HIS A 126 8.19 0.53 8.52
N THR A 127 7.47 0.18 9.58
CA THR A 127 6.67 1.14 10.37
C THR A 127 7.51 2.02 11.29
N GLU A 128 8.70 1.52 11.64
CA GLU A 128 9.66 2.16 12.52
C GLU A 128 10.89 2.59 11.72
N ARG A 129 11.64 3.56 12.24
CA ARG A 129 12.86 4.09 11.62
C ARG A 129 14.10 3.28 11.97
#